data_AF-A0A5M3PW90-F1
#
_entry.id   AF-A0A5M3PW90-F1
#
_cell.length_a   1.000
_cell.length_b   1.000
_cell.length_c   1.000
_cell.angle_alpha   90.00
_cell.angle_beta   90.00
_cell.angle_gamma   90.00
#
_symmetry.space_group_name_H-M   'P 1'
#
loop_
_entity.id
_entity.type
_entity.pdbx_description
1 polymer ?
#
loop_
_entity_poly.entity_id
_entity_poly.type
_entity_poly.pdbx_seq_one_letter_code
_entity_poly.pdbx_strand_id
1 'polypeptide(L)'
;MGTIRKTITLTDQQGDWIKSRIASGGFTNDSEYFRDLIRQDQARNAGIEQLRAALDEGERSGISNRSPQEIRQAARERLEKDGKLPAQ
;
A
#
# COMPACT_ATOMS: atom_id res chain seq x y z
N MET A 1 -9.06 6.56 -17.96
CA MET A 1 -7.92 7.38 -17.45
C MET A 1 -6.98 7.70 -18.60
N GLY A 2 -6.49 8.93 -18.70
CA GLY A 2 -5.52 9.32 -19.73
C GLY A 2 -4.10 8.86 -19.39
N THR A 3 -3.26 8.68 -20.41
CA THR A 3 -1.83 8.41 -20.25
C THR A 3 -1.02 9.70 -20.37
N ILE A 4 -0.07 9.93 -19.46
CA ILE A 4 0.88 11.06 -19.54
C ILE A 4 2.21 10.54 -20.08
N ARG A 5 2.76 11.22 -21.10
CA ARG A 5 4.09 10.90 -21.63
C ARG A 5 5.18 11.42 -20.69
N LYS A 6 6.16 10.56 -20.40
CA LYS A 6 7.37 10.92 -19.64
C LYS A 6 8.60 10.49 -20.45
N THR A 7 9.67 11.29 -20.40
CA THR A 7 10.99 10.92 -20.91
C THR A 7 11.83 10.44 -19.75
N ILE A 8 12.48 9.29 -19.90
CA ILE A 8 13.28 8.64 -18.86
C ILE A 8 14.62 8.28 -19.48
N THR A 9 15.71 8.62 -18.79
CA THR A 9 17.08 8.22 -19.17
C THR A 9 17.45 6.96 -18.41
N LEU A 10 18.04 5.99 -19.10
CA LEU A 10 18.43 4.69 -18.57
C LEU A 10 19.86 4.39 -18.97
N THR A 11 20.48 3.44 -18.27
CA THR A 11 21.75 2.88 -18.73
C THR A 11 21.53 1.94 -19.91
N ASP A 12 22.58 1.73 -20.72
CA ASP A 12 22.52 0.79 -21.84
C ASP A 12 22.09 -0.62 -21.39
N GLN A 13 22.62 -1.08 -20.26
CA GLN A 13 22.26 -2.36 -19.66
C GLN A 13 20.76 -2.45 -19.32
N GLN A 14 20.17 -1.38 -18.78
CA GLN A 14 18.74 -1.33 -18.49
C GLN A 14 17.91 -1.33 -19.79
N GLY A 15 18.37 -0.61 -20.81
CA GLY A 15 17.74 -0.62 -22.13
C GLY A 15 17.71 -2.01 -22.76
N ASP A 16 18.84 -2.72 -22.74
CA ASP A 16 18.93 -4.08 -23.28
C ASP A 16 18.10 -5.09 -22.49
N TRP A 17 18.04 -4.92 -21.17
CA TRP A 17 17.13 -5.69 -20.33
C TRP A 17 15.67 -5.49 -20.76
N ILE A 18 15.22 -4.25 -20.96
CA ILE A 18 13.84 -3.95 -21.38
C ILE A 18 13.55 -4.58 -22.75
N LYS A 19 14.46 -4.44 -23.71
CA LYS A 19 14.33 -5.08 -25.04
C LYS A 19 14.16 -6.58 -24.91
N SER A 20 14.91 -7.25 -24.03
CA SER A 20 14.78 -8.70 -23.82
C SER A 20 13.39 -9.10 -23.30
N ARG A 21 12.79 -8.28 -22.42
CA ARG A 21 11.44 -8.51 -21.87
C ARG A 21 10.33 -8.31 -22.91
N ILE A 22 10.53 -7.39 -23.85
CA ILE A 22 9.63 -7.19 -24.99
C ILE A 22 9.78 -8.37 -25.97
N ALA A 23 11.02 -8.75 -26.29
CA ALA A 23 11.31 -9.86 -27.20
C ALA A 23 10.77 -11.22 -26.70
N SER A 24 10.66 -11.43 -25.39
CA SER A 24 10.03 -12.62 -24.83
C SER A 24 8.50 -12.65 -24.97
N GLY A 25 7.89 -11.63 -25.60
CA GLY A 25 6.46 -11.57 -25.90
C GLY A 25 5.58 -11.12 -24.73
N GLY A 26 6.17 -10.77 -23.59
CA GLY A 26 5.41 -10.33 -22.41
C GLY A 26 4.91 -8.89 -22.48
N PHE A 27 5.47 -8.08 -23.37
CA PHE A 27 5.16 -6.65 -23.52
C PHE A 27 5.33 -6.23 -24.98
N THR A 28 4.54 -5.25 -25.42
CA THR A 28 4.58 -4.71 -26.78
C THR A 28 5.52 -3.52 -26.92
N ASN A 29 5.82 -2.82 -25.82
CA ASN A 29 6.68 -1.64 -25.78
C ASN A 29 7.20 -1.33 -24.37
N ASP A 30 8.18 -0.43 -24.29
CA ASP A 30 8.81 0.02 -23.05
C ASP A 30 7.79 0.57 -22.04
N SER A 31 6.83 1.38 -22.51
CA SER A 31 5.84 2.01 -21.62
C SER A 31 4.93 0.98 -20.97
N GLU A 32 4.64 -0.13 -21.64
CA GLU A 32 3.87 -1.24 -21.06
C GLU A 32 4.66 -1.94 -19.95
N TYR A 33 5.93 -2.25 -20.23
CA TYR A 33 6.83 -2.85 -19.24
C TYR A 33 7.00 -1.96 -18.01
N PHE A 34 7.20 -0.65 -18.19
CA PHE A 34 7.30 0.29 -17.07
C PHE A 34 6.01 0.38 -16.24
N ARG A 35 4.84 0.38 -16.87
CA ARG A 35 3.57 0.38 -16.13
C ARG A 35 3.41 -0.89 -15.30
N ASP A 36 3.85 -2.03 -15.83
CA ASP A 36 3.82 -3.27 -15.08
C ASP A 36 4.78 -3.26 -13.89
N LEU A 37 6.01 -2.79 -14.09
CA LEU A 37 6.97 -2.60 -12.99
C LEU A 37 6.43 -1.68 -11.90
N ILE A 38 5.79 -0.57 -12.27
CA ILE A 38 5.16 0.35 -11.31
C ILE A 38 4.05 -0.37 -10.54
N ARG A 39 3.22 -1.18 -11.22
CA ARG A 39 2.16 -1.94 -10.54
C ARG A 39 2.72 -2.96 -9.56
N GLN A 40 3.79 -3.66 -9.93
CA GLN A 40 4.47 -4.60 -9.04
C GLN A 40 5.09 -3.90 -7.83
N ASP A 41 5.70 -2.73 -8.03
CA ASP A 41 6.25 -1.92 -6.94
C ASP A 41 5.14 -1.44 -5.99
N GLN A 42 4.04 -0.92 -6.54
CA GLN A 42 2.87 -0.52 -5.76
C GLN A 42 2.30 -1.69 -4.96
N ALA A 43 2.16 -2.87 -5.57
CA ALA A 43 1.65 -4.06 -4.88
C ALA A 43 2.59 -4.50 -3.75
N ARG A 44 3.91 -4.45 -3.97
CA ARG A 44 4.91 -4.78 -2.95
C ARG A 44 4.88 -3.79 -1.79
N ASN A 45 4.69 -2.51 -2.08
CA ASN A 45 4.74 -1.43 -1.10
C ASN A 45 3.37 -1.14 -0.45
N ALA A 46 2.28 -1.71 -0.95
CA ALA A 46 0.92 -1.44 -0.47
C ALA A 46 0.76 -1.65 1.04
N GLY A 47 1.34 -2.72 1.60
CA GLY A 47 1.27 -2.99 3.04
C GLY A 47 2.04 -1.96 3.88
N ILE A 48 3.19 -1.49 3.38
CA ILE A 48 3.99 -0.46 4.05
C ILE A 48 3.25 0.88 4.02
N GLU A 49 2.66 1.24 2.88
CA GLU A 49 1.89 2.48 2.75
C GLU A 49 0.63 2.46 3.63
N GLN A 50 -0.06 1.30 3.74
CA GLN A 50 -1.17 1.14 4.68
C GLN A 50 -0.72 1.32 6.13
N LEU A 51 0.41 0.72 6.51
CA LEU A 51 0.97 0.88 7.85
C LEU A 51 1.32 2.34 8.14
N ARG A 52 2.00 3.02 7.21
CA ARG A 52 2.34 4.45 7.33
C ARG A 52 1.09 5.30 7.50
N ALA A 53 0.06 5.06 6.69
CA ALA A 53 -1.21 5.78 6.79
C ALA A 53 -1.88 5.59 8.16
N ALA A 54 -1.88 4.36 8.70
CA ALA A 54 -2.45 4.07 10.03
C ALA A 54 -1.63 4.73 11.17
N LEU A 55 -0.31 4.79 11.04
CA LEU A 55 0.55 5.51 11.98
C LEU A 55 0.29 7.01 11.93
N ASP A 56 0.26 7.61 10.74
CA ASP A 56 -0.06 9.01 10.51
C ASP A 56 -1.42 9.39 11.13
N GLU A 57 -2.45 8.54 10.95
CA GLU A 57 -3.77 8.72 11.55
C GLU A 57 -3.68 8.68 13.09
N GLY A 58 -2.96 7.71 13.64
CA GLY A 58 -2.72 7.61 15.08
C GLY A 58 -2.01 8.83 15.66
N GLU A 59 -0.95 9.30 15.01
CA GLU A 59 -0.19 10.49 15.44
C GLU A 59 -1.05 11.75 15.40
N ARG A 60 -1.85 11.93 14.33
CA ARG A 60 -2.77 13.07 14.20
C ARG A 60 -3.95 13.01 15.17
N SER A 61 -4.32 11.82 15.65
CA SER A 61 -5.39 11.64 16.64
C SER A 61 -5.02 12.16 18.05
N GLY A 62 -3.74 12.47 18.27
CA GLY A 62 -3.24 12.99 19.54
C GLY A 62 -3.01 11.90 20.59
N ILE A 63 -2.48 12.31 21.74
CA ILE A 63 -2.14 11.38 22.83
C ILE A 63 -3.39 11.10 23.66
N SER A 64 -3.72 9.81 23.82
CA SER A 64 -4.79 9.38 24.70
C SER A 64 -4.34 9.38 26.16
N ASN A 65 -5.17 9.92 27.05
CA ASN A 65 -4.98 9.85 28.50
C ASN A 65 -5.53 8.55 29.11
N ARG A 66 -6.02 7.61 28.30
CA ARG A 66 -6.64 6.38 28.78
C ARG A 66 -5.58 5.40 29.26
N SER A 67 -5.83 4.85 30.44
CA SER A 67 -5.08 3.70 30.95
C SER A 67 -5.40 2.44 30.14
N PRO A 68 -4.51 1.43 30.16
CA PRO A 68 -4.78 0.13 29.54
C PRO A 68 -6.07 -0.55 30.01
N GLN A 69 -6.47 -0.34 31.27
CA GLN A 69 -7.70 -0.90 31.84
C GLN A 69 -8.94 -0.25 31.21
N GLU A 70 -8.96 1.08 31.10
CA GLU A 70 -10.05 1.82 30.48
C GLU A 70 -10.20 1.48 29.00
N ILE A 71 -9.09 1.24 28.28
CA ILE A 71 -9.11 0.81 26.88
C ILE A 71 -9.80 -0.56 26.75
N ARG A 72 -9.42 -1.53 27.60
CA ARG A 72 -10.00 -2.87 27.61
C ARG A 72 -11.49 -2.84 27.93
N GLN A 73 -11.89 -2.06 28.93
CA GLN A 73 -13.29 -1.94 29.34
C GLN A 73 -14.17 -1.40 28.21
N ALA A 74 -13.76 -0.29 27.56
CA ALA A 74 -14.54 0.26 26.46
C ALA A 74 -14.49 -0.58 25.17
N ALA A 75 -13.49 -1.45 25.01
CA ALA A 75 -13.49 -2.43 23.92
C ALA A 75 -14.55 -3.51 24.18
N ARG A 76 -14.67 -4.00 25.43
CA ARG A 76 -15.72 -4.95 25.83
C ARG A 76 -17.12 -4.38 25.67
N GLU A 77 -17.36 -3.18 26.20
CA GLU A 77 -18.65 -2.50 26.08
C GLU A 77 -19.09 -2.30 24.62
N ARG A 78 -18.15 -1.99 23.72
CA ARG A 78 -18.42 -1.89 22.28
C ARG A 78 -18.84 -3.23 21.68
N LEU A 79 -18.11 -4.30 22.01
CA LEU A 79 -18.41 -5.62 21.48
C LEU A 79 -19.71 -6.21 22.06
N GLU A 80 -20.04 -5.90 23.31
CA GLU A 80 -21.34 -6.24 23.92
C GLU A 80 -22.49 -5.50 23.22
N LYS A 81 -22.33 -4.20 22.94
CA LYS A 81 -23.31 -3.41 22.16
C LYS A 81 -23.47 -3.93 20.73
N ASP A 82 -22.40 -4.40 20.11
CA ASP A 82 -22.42 -5.00 18.77
C ASP A 82 -22.95 -6.45 18.77
N GLY A 83 -23.33 -7.00 19.93
CA GLY A 83 -23.90 -8.34 20.08
C GLY A 83 -22.89 -9.47 19.87
N LYS A 84 -21.58 -9.17 19.86
CA LYS A 84 -20.49 -10.14 19.61
C LYS A 84 -19.96 -10.80 20.89
N LEU A 85 -20.43 -10.38 22.06
CA LEU A 85 -20.13 -10.97 23.37
C LEU A 85 -21.45 -11.12 24.16
N PRO A 86 -21.65 -12.24 24.89
CA PRO A 86 -22.75 -12.32 25.84
C PRO A 86 -22.52 -11.30 26.95
N ALA A 87 -23.54 -10.51 27.26
CA ALA A 87 -23.53 -9.59 28.41
C ALA A 87 -23.31 -10.41 29.69
N GLN A 88 -22.35 -9.98 30.51
CA GLN A 88 -22.10 -10.56 31.85
C GLN A 88 -23.07 -10.02 32.88
#